data_AF-A0AAJ0TF95-F1
#
_entry.id   AF-A0AAJ0TF95-F1
#
_cell.length_a   1.000
_cell.length_b   1.000
_cell.length_c   1.000
_cell.angle_alpha   90.00
_cell.angle_beta   90.00
_cell.angle_gamma   90.00
#
_symmetry.space_group_name_H-M   'P 1'
#
loop_
_entity.id
_entity.type
_entity.pdbx_description
1 polymer ?
#
loop_
_entity_poly.entity_id
_entity_poly.type
_entity_poly.pdbx_seq_one_letter_code
_entity_poly.pdbx_strand_id
1 'polypeptide(L)'
;MPLEELIQLPFPDVLYKLVVPFLFVFLLLYGSLRLIKIFSNNINIIISLALAVLIANNPIFIWLSELAVYFGATTVIAAFSMLFVIGIIMFSIRKGRDWRDEWAKLEDLEKKRAKLLEKLEKADRTGKTHESASYHKQIDKMDDDIKHLRRSIELKRT
;
A
#
# COMPACT_ATOMS: atom_id res chain seq x y z
N MET A 1 10.12 10.11 -33.91
CA MET A 1 11.14 9.17 -34.38
C MET A 1 10.43 7.90 -34.82
N PRO A 2 10.61 7.43 -36.07
CA PRO A 2 10.02 6.17 -36.53
C PRO A 2 10.55 4.99 -35.69
N LEU A 3 9.72 3.96 -35.48
CA LEU A 3 10.04 2.81 -34.62
C LEU A 3 11.29 2.06 -35.09
N GLU A 4 11.56 2.09 -36.39
CA GLU A 4 12.69 1.44 -37.06
C GLU A 4 14.03 2.03 -36.62
N GLU A 5 14.10 3.34 -36.38
CA GLU A 5 15.31 4.01 -35.89
C GLU A 5 15.58 3.70 -34.41
N LEU A 6 14.52 3.43 -33.61
CA LEU A 6 14.65 3.05 -32.20
C LEU A 6 15.27 1.66 -32.02
N ILE A 7 15.04 0.74 -32.96
CA ILE A 7 15.55 -0.64 -32.89
C ILE A 7 17.06 -0.70 -33.17
N GLN A 8 17.59 0.28 -33.91
CA GLN A 8 19.02 0.35 -34.26
C GLN A 8 19.89 1.03 -33.21
N LEU A 9 19.28 1.65 -32.20
CA LEU A 9 20.01 2.34 -31.13
C LEU A 9 20.62 1.33 -30.14
N PRO A 10 21.80 1.64 -29.57
CA PRO A 10 22.35 0.84 -28.48
C PRO A 10 21.38 0.85 -27.30
N PHE A 11 21.27 -0.28 -26.60
CA PHE A 11 20.28 -0.50 -25.53
C PHE A 11 20.17 0.63 -24.48
N PRO A 12 21.28 1.25 -24.02
CA PRO A 12 21.21 2.38 -23.09
C PRO A 12 20.43 3.59 -23.63
N ASP A 13 20.55 3.86 -24.94
CA ASP A 13 19.88 4.98 -25.59
C ASP A 13 18.38 4.73 -25.74
N VAL A 14 17.97 3.47 -25.97
CA VAL A 14 16.55 3.09 -26.01
C VAL A 14 15.90 3.28 -24.65
N LEU A 15 16.57 2.84 -23.57
CA LEU A 15 16.08 3.08 -22.21
C LEU A 15 15.92 4.58 -21.93
N TYR A 16 16.90 5.37 -22.32
CA TYR A 16 16.89 6.81 -22.03
C TYR A 16 15.87 7.58 -22.87
N LYS A 17 15.76 7.29 -24.17
CA LYS A 17 14.89 8.04 -25.09
C LYS A 17 13.43 7.59 -25.06
N LEU A 18 13.15 6.35 -24.64
CA LEU A 18 11.79 5.79 -24.63
C LEU A 18 11.26 5.54 -23.21
N VAL A 19 12.01 4.77 -22.41
CA VAL A 19 11.50 4.27 -21.12
C VAL A 19 11.44 5.38 -20.08
N VAL A 20 12.46 6.24 -20.00
CA VAL A 20 12.49 7.37 -19.05
C VAL A 20 11.31 8.33 -19.26
N PRO A 21 11.06 8.88 -20.47
CA PRO A 21 9.93 9.77 -20.66
C PRO A 21 8.58 9.07 -20.50
N PHE A 22 8.48 7.79 -20.89
CA PHE A 22 7.28 7.00 -20.64
C PHE A 22 6.97 6.90 -19.14
N LEU A 23 7.96 6.54 -18.32
CA LEU A 23 7.81 6.46 -16.87
C LEU A 23 7.48 7.82 -16.25
N PHE A 24 8.08 8.89 -16.76
CA PHE A 24 7.81 10.24 -16.29
C PHE A 24 6.35 10.66 -16.53
N VAL A 25 5.84 10.46 -17.74
CA VAL A 25 4.44 10.75 -18.09
C VAL A 25 3.48 9.86 -17.30
N PHE A 26 3.80 8.56 -17.19
CA PHE A 26 3.03 7.63 -16.36
C PHE A 26 2.94 8.10 -14.91
N LEU A 27 4.07 8.50 -14.31
CA LEU A 27 4.13 8.98 -12.92
C LEU A 27 3.34 10.27 -12.74
N LEU A 28 3.39 11.20 -13.70
CA LEU A 28 2.60 12.43 -13.67
C LEU A 28 1.10 12.10 -13.70
N LEU A 29 0.65 11.28 -14.65
CA LEU A 29 -0.76 10.88 -14.77
C LEU A 29 -1.24 10.13 -13.54
N TYR A 30 -0.45 9.19 -13.04
CA TYR A 30 -0.76 8.44 -11.83
C TYR A 30 -0.81 9.34 -10.60
N GLY A 31 0.16 10.26 -10.46
CA GLY A 31 0.19 11.26 -9.40
C GLY A 31 -1.05 12.14 -9.42
N SER A 32 -1.41 12.68 -10.59
CA SER A 32 -2.62 13.49 -10.78
C SER A 32 -3.88 12.71 -10.42
N LEU A 33 -4.07 11.50 -10.97
CA LEU A 33 -5.26 10.68 -10.69
C LEU A 33 -5.37 10.30 -9.19
N ARG A 34 -4.23 10.01 -8.56
CA ARG A 34 -4.18 9.72 -7.12
C ARG A 34 -4.56 10.94 -6.26
N LEU A 35 -4.20 12.16 -6.69
CA LEU A 35 -4.59 13.39 -5.98
C LEU A 35 -6.10 13.64 -6.06
N ILE A 36 -6.74 13.37 -7.20
CA ILE A 36 -8.17 13.59 -7.39
C ILE A 36 -9.02 12.54 -6.62
N LYS A 37 -8.43 11.40 -6.23
CA LYS A 37 -9.05 10.33 -5.41
C LYS A 37 -10.39 9.79 -5.97
N ILE A 38 -10.60 9.88 -7.28
CA ILE A 38 -11.85 9.39 -7.92
C ILE A 38 -11.87 7.86 -7.98
N PHE A 39 -10.75 7.22 -8.31
CA PHE A 39 -10.67 5.76 -8.42
C PHE A 39 -9.74 5.14 -7.38
N SER A 40 -9.89 3.82 -7.18
CA SER A 40 -8.99 3.03 -6.34
C SER A 40 -7.57 3.01 -6.93
N ASN A 41 -6.55 2.80 -6.08
CA ASN A 41 -5.14 2.84 -6.52
C ASN A 41 -4.85 1.90 -7.70
N ASN A 42 -5.44 0.71 -7.70
CA ASN A 42 -5.22 -0.28 -8.77
C ASN A 42 -5.79 0.22 -10.11
N ILE A 43 -6.98 0.83 -10.07
CA ILE A 43 -7.63 1.40 -11.26
C ILE A 43 -6.82 2.60 -11.77
N ASN A 44 -6.35 3.47 -10.87
CA ASN A 44 -5.50 4.60 -11.24
C ASN A 44 -4.22 4.13 -11.97
N ILE A 45 -3.57 3.06 -11.52
CA ILE A 45 -2.38 2.51 -12.20
C ILE A 45 -2.73 2.07 -13.62
N ILE A 46 -3.80 1.28 -13.79
CA ILE A 46 -4.21 0.75 -15.10
C ILE A 46 -4.55 1.89 -16.06
N ILE A 47 -5.33 2.87 -15.61
CA ILE A 47 -5.73 4.03 -16.42
C ILE A 47 -4.50 4.88 -16.79
N SER A 48 -3.61 5.13 -15.84
CA SER A 48 -2.39 5.91 -16.09
C SER A 48 -1.49 5.23 -17.11
N LEU A 49 -1.37 3.90 -17.04
CA LEU A 49 -0.59 3.12 -17.98
C LEU A 49 -1.22 3.16 -19.38
N ALA A 50 -2.52 2.92 -19.49
CA ALA A 50 -3.24 2.98 -20.75
C ALA A 50 -3.13 4.37 -21.40
N LEU A 51 -3.31 5.44 -20.61
CA LEU A 51 -3.17 6.81 -21.09
C LEU A 51 -1.72 7.14 -21.48
N ALA A 52 -0.72 6.70 -20.71
CA ALA A 52 0.68 6.91 -21.06
C ALA A 52 1.03 6.24 -22.40
N VAL A 53 0.51 5.04 -22.67
CA VAL A 53 0.68 4.36 -23.96
C VAL A 53 -0.04 5.09 -25.08
N LEU A 54 -1.28 5.53 -24.87
CA LEU A 54 -2.06 6.26 -25.88
C LEU A 54 -1.42 7.62 -26.24
N ILE A 55 -0.81 8.27 -25.26
CA ILE A 55 -0.17 9.58 -25.42
C ILE A 55 1.25 9.45 -26.00
N ALA A 56 1.86 8.25 -25.98
CA ALA A 56 3.24 8.04 -26.44
C ALA A 56 3.50 8.54 -27.89
N ASN A 57 2.50 8.49 -28.75
CA ASN A 57 2.59 8.97 -30.14
C ASN A 57 2.09 10.41 -30.34
N ASN A 58 1.74 11.12 -29.26
CA ASN A 58 1.24 12.48 -29.31
C ASN A 58 2.40 13.50 -29.30
N PRO A 59 2.31 14.62 -30.03
CA PRO A 59 3.30 15.69 -29.97
C PRO A 59 3.63 16.18 -28.55
N ILE A 60 2.64 16.16 -27.64
CA ILE A 60 2.81 16.53 -26.23
C ILE A 60 3.83 15.60 -25.53
N PHE A 61 3.81 14.31 -25.86
CA PHE A 61 4.75 13.34 -25.30
C PHE A 61 6.17 13.57 -25.79
N ILE A 62 6.33 13.87 -27.09
CA ILE A 62 7.64 14.20 -27.67
C ILE A 62 8.20 15.45 -26.98
N TRP A 63 7.39 16.48 -26.82
CA TRP A 63 7.77 17.71 -26.11
C TRP A 63 8.16 17.44 -24.64
N LEU A 64 7.38 16.64 -23.90
CA LEU A 64 7.71 16.23 -22.54
C LEU A 64 9.01 15.41 -22.47
N SER A 65 9.27 14.58 -23.48
CA SER A 65 10.48 13.77 -23.59
C SER A 65 11.70 14.64 -23.82
N GLU A 66 11.61 15.63 -24.70
CA GLU A 66 12.64 16.64 -24.91
C GLU A 66 12.88 17.47 -23.65
N LEU A 67 11.82 17.82 -22.92
CA LEU A 67 11.93 18.50 -21.63
C LEU A 67 12.70 17.66 -20.62
N ALA A 68 12.41 16.36 -20.53
CA ALA A 68 13.11 15.43 -19.65
C ALA A 68 14.59 15.26 -20.02
N VAL A 69 14.91 15.25 -21.31
CA VAL A 69 16.30 15.26 -21.81
C VAL A 69 16.98 16.60 -21.52
N TYR A 70 16.27 17.72 -21.67
CA TYR A 70 16.77 19.08 -21.42
C TYR A 70 17.15 19.30 -19.95
N PHE A 71 16.33 18.82 -19.01
CA PHE A 71 16.68 18.82 -17.60
C PHE A 71 17.86 17.89 -17.29
N GLY A 72 18.25 17.01 -18.21
CA GLY A 72 19.36 16.08 -18.05
C GLY A 72 18.97 14.83 -17.27
N ALA A 73 19.59 13.71 -17.62
CA ALA A 73 19.38 12.40 -16.99
C ALA A 73 19.51 12.46 -15.45
N THR A 74 20.45 13.27 -14.96
CA THR A 74 20.73 13.48 -13.54
C THR A 74 19.52 14.01 -12.79
N THR A 75 18.78 14.97 -13.36
CA THR A 75 17.64 15.62 -12.71
C THR A 75 16.43 14.68 -12.64
N VAL A 76 16.23 13.87 -13.69
CA VAL A 76 15.18 12.84 -13.69
C VAL A 76 15.51 11.72 -12.70
N ILE A 77 16.78 11.27 -12.65
CA ILE A 77 17.23 10.29 -11.66
C ILE A 77 17.09 10.85 -10.23
N ALA A 78 17.42 12.12 -10.00
CA ALA A 78 17.26 12.78 -8.71
C ALA A 78 15.79 12.87 -8.30
N ALA A 79 14.90 13.29 -9.21
CA ALA A 79 13.46 13.36 -8.97
C ALA A 79 12.86 11.97 -8.68
N PHE A 80 13.25 10.95 -9.45
CA PHE A 80 12.83 9.57 -9.22
C PHE A 80 13.33 9.06 -7.86
N SER A 81 14.59 9.30 -7.54
CA SER A 81 15.18 8.91 -6.24
C SER A 81 14.46 9.57 -5.08
N MET A 82 14.14 10.86 -5.20
CA MET A 82 13.41 11.60 -4.16
C MET A 82 11.99 11.04 -3.98
N LEU A 83 11.26 10.81 -5.09
CA LEU A 83 9.92 10.20 -5.03
C LEU A 83 9.95 8.78 -4.47
N PHE A 84 10.99 8.01 -4.79
CA PHE A 84 11.19 6.66 -4.28
C PHE A 84 11.41 6.67 -2.77
N VAL A 85 12.29 7.55 -2.27
CA VAL A 85 12.53 7.72 -0.82
C VAL A 85 11.24 8.14 -0.10
N ILE A 86 10.51 9.12 -0.63
CA ILE A 86 9.23 9.56 -0.06
C ILE A 86 8.21 8.41 -0.07
N GLY A 87 8.18 7.62 -1.14
CA GLY A 87 7.34 6.43 -1.27
C GLY A 87 7.64 5.37 -0.20
N ILE A 88 8.92 5.06 0.02
CA ILE A 88 9.37 4.14 1.07
C ILE A 88 8.99 4.64 2.46
N ILE A 89 9.18 5.95 2.73
CA ILE A 89 8.83 6.55 4.02
C ILE A 89 7.33 6.44 4.27
N MET A 90 6.49 6.85 3.31
CA MET A 90 5.03 6.74 3.45
C MET A 90 4.57 5.29 3.62
N PHE A 91 5.15 4.35 2.88
CA PHE A 91 4.83 2.93 3.01
C PHE A 91 5.22 2.39 4.40
N SER A 92 6.41 2.72 4.88
CA SER A 92 6.90 2.33 6.21
C SER A 92 6.03 2.90 7.34
N ILE A 93 5.62 4.17 7.24
CA ILE A 93 4.73 4.79 8.24
C ILE A 93 3.36 4.10 8.25
N ARG A 94 2.78 3.84 7.07
CA ARG A 94 1.48 3.16 6.98
C ARG A 94 1.55 1.75 7.56
N LYS A 95 2.55 0.96 7.16
CA LYS A 95 2.75 -0.40 7.67
C LYS A 95 3.00 -0.42 9.18
N GLY A 96 3.76 0.55 9.69
CA GLY A 96 3.99 0.71 11.12
C GLY A 96 2.72 1.05 11.92
N ARG A 97 1.81 1.85 11.34
CA ARG A 97 0.50 2.14 11.94
C ARG A 97 -0.40 0.91 11.95
N ASP A 98 -0.49 0.19 10.83
CA ASP A 98 -1.30 -1.03 10.72
C ASP A 98 -0.87 -2.06 11.77
N TRP A 99 0.44 -2.22 11.98
CA TRP A 99 0.97 -3.08 13.05
C TRP A 99 0.61 -2.59 14.44
N ARG A 100 0.74 -1.28 14.71
CA ARG A 100 0.38 -0.70 16.01
C ARG A 100 -1.10 -0.92 16.33
N ASP A 101 -1.98 -0.72 15.35
CA ASP A 101 -3.42 -0.86 15.53
C ASP A 101 -3.82 -2.33 15.76
N GLU A 102 -3.13 -3.28 15.13
CA GLU A 102 -3.33 -4.72 15.39
C GLU A 102 -2.89 -5.13 16.81
N TRP A 103 -1.75 -4.62 17.28
CA TRP A 103 -1.32 -4.83 18.67
C TRP A 103 -2.26 -4.19 19.67
N ALA A 104 -2.75 -2.97 19.42
CA ALA A 104 -3.71 -2.30 20.28
C ALA A 104 -5.05 -3.06 20.36
N LYS A 105 -5.51 -3.64 19.24
CA LYS A 105 -6.70 -4.50 19.21
C LYS A 105 -6.49 -5.79 20.02
N LEU A 106 -5.32 -6.41 19.92
CA LEU A 106 -4.99 -7.60 20.70
C LEU A 106 -5.02 -7.29 22.21
N GLU A 107 -4.42 -6.18 22.62
CA GLU A 107 -4.41 -5.75 24.03
C GLU A 107 -5.83 -5.45 24.56
N ASP A 108 -6.69 -4.81 23.76
CA ASP A 108 -8.09 -4.55 24.13
C ASP A 108 -8.89 -5.86 24.29
N LEU A 109 -8.68 -6.84 23.41
CA LEU A 109 -9.30 -8.16 23.53
C LEU A 109 -8.83 -8.90 24.79
N GLU A 110 -7.53 -8.90 25.08
CA GLU A 110 -6.99 -9.52 26.31
C GLU A 110 -7.55 -8.87 27.58
N LYS A 111 -7.68 -7.53 27.61
CA LYS A 111 -8.30 -6.81 28.73
C LYS A 111 -9.78 -7.15 28.89
N LYS A 112 -10.53 -7.23 27.79
CA LYS A 112 -11.95 -7.64 27.84
C LYS A 112 -12.10 -9.08 28.32
N ARG A 113 -11.19 -9.97 27.92
CA ARG A 113 -11.16 -11.38 28.36
C ARG A 113 -10.94 -11.47 29.86
N ALA A 114 -9.97 -10.73 30.39
CA ALA A 114 -9.70 -10.68 31.84
C ALA A 114 -10.93 -10.22 32.64
N LYS A 115 -11.65 -9.20 32.14
CA LYS A 115 -12.90 -8.74 32.77
C LYS A 115 -14.02 -9.78 32.71
N LEU A 116 -14.12 -10.56 31.64
CA LEU A 116 -15.11 -11.65 31.54
C LEU A 116 -14.79 -12.79 32.49
N LEU A 117 -13.51 -13.15 32.65
CA LEU A 117 -13.08 -14.15 33.62
C LEU A 117 -13.44 -13.73 35.05
N GLU A 118 -13.21 -12.47 35.41
CA GLU A 118 -13.59 -11.94 36.73
C GLU A 118 -15.12 -12.00 36.96
N LYS A 119 -15.91 -11.73 35.90
CA LYS A 119 -17.38 -11.87 35.96
C LYS A 119 -17.83 -13.31 36.08
N LEU A 120 -17.16 -14.22 35.39
CA LEU A 120 -17.41 -15.66 35.46
C LEU A 120 -17.15 -16.18 36.88
N GLU A 121 -16.01 -15.83 37.47
CA GLU A 121 -15.66 -16.20 38.85
C GLU A 121 -16.71 -15.71 39.85
N LYS A 122 -17.22 -14.49 39.68
CA LYS A 122 -18.31 -13.93 40.51
C LYS A 122 -19.64 -14.67 40.30
N ALA A 123 -19.96 -15.05 39.06
CA ALA A 123 -21.18 -15.79 38.73
C ALA A 123 -21.15 -17.22 39.30
N ASP A 124 -20.00 -17.88 39.25
CA ASP A 124 -19.80 -19.22 39.81
C ASP A 124 -19.93 -19.21 41.34
N ARG A 125 -19.32 -18.22 42.00
CA ARG A 125 -19.45 -18.03 43.46
C ARG A 125 -20.88 -17.76 43.91
N THR A 126 -21.70 -17.13 43.07
CA THR A 126 -23.11 -16.80 43.37
C THR A 126 -24.09 -17.88 42.90
N GLY A 127 -23.61 -18.98 42.32
CA GLY A 127 -24.45 -20.09 41.86
C GLY A 127 -25.32 -19.76 40.63
N LYS A 128 -25.00 -18.68 39.90
CA LYS A 128 -25.74 -18.24 38.72
C LYS A 128 -25.32 -19.02 37.47
N THR A 129 -25.76 -20.28 37.39
CA THR A 129 -25.42 -21.23 36.32
C THR A 129 -25.71 -20.73 34.90
N HIS A 130 -26.79 -19.96 34.69
CA HIS A 130 -27.11 -19.44 33.36
C HIS A 130 -26.16 -18.31 32.91
N GLU A 131 -25.80 -17.39 33.82
CA GLU A 131 -24.84 -16.31 33.54
C GLU A 131 -23.43 -16.88 33.32
N SER A 132 -23.02 -17.87 34.11
CA SER A 132 -21.73 -18.57 33.96
C SER A 132 -21.59 -19.23 32.59
N ALA A 133 -22.60 -19.99 32.14
CA ALA A 133 -22.60 -20.61 30.81
C ALA A 133 -22.52 -19.58 29.67
N SER A 134 -23.15 -18.41 29.84
CA SER A 134 -23.06 -17.29 28.88
C SER A 134 -21.66 -16.69 28.84
N TYR A 135 -21.01 -16.51 29.99
CA TYR A 135 -19.65 -16.00 30.06
C TYR A 135 -18.63 -16.99 29.48
N HIS A 136 -18.78 -18.30 29.71
CA HIS A 136 -17.92 -19.31 29.06
C HIS A 136 -17.97 -19.20 27.54
N LYS A 137 -19.16 -19.14 26.94
CA LYS A 137 -19.29 -18.99 25.47
C LYS A 137 -18.64 -17.71 24.94
N GLN A 138 -18.73 -16.61 25.69
CA GLN A 138 -18.10 -15.35 25.30
C GLN A 138 -16.57 -15.42 25.40
N ILE A 139 -16.04 -16.09 26.42
CA ILE A 139 -14.60 -16.31 26.60
C ILE A 139 -14.06 -17.20 25.47
N ASP A 140 -14.73 -18.31 25.17
CA ASP A 140 -14.30 -19.23 24.10
C ASP A 140 -14.24 -18.51 22.75
N LYS A 141 -15.29 -17.74 22.43
CA LYS A 141 -15.31 -16.93 21.20
C LYS A 141 -14.15 -15.92 21.17
N MET A 142 -13.85 -15.27 22.29
CA MET A 142 -12.74 -14.32 22.38
C MET A 142 -11.38 -15.00 22.29
N ASP A 143 -11.24 -16.22 22.81
CA ASP A 143 -10.01 -17.01 22.70
C ASP A 143 -9.72 -17.39 21.24
N ASP A 144 -10.76 -17.74 20.48
CA ASP A 144 -10.64 -17.95 19.04
C ASP A 144 -10.23 -16.66 18.32
N ASP A 145 -10.87 -15.52 18.62
CA ASP A 145 -10.54 -14.22 18.02
C ASP A 145 -9.08 -13.80 18.33
N ILE A 146 -8.63 -13.98 19.58
CA ILE A 146 -7.24 -13.71 20.01
C ILE A 146 -6.26 -14.62 19.27
N LYS A 147 -6.57 -15.91 19.17
CA LYS A 147 -5.72 -16.90 18.48
C LYS A 147 -5.59 -16.57 17.00
N HIS A 148 -6.69 -16.22 16.34
CA HIS A 148 -6.70 -15.80 14.93
C HIS A 148 -5.88 -14.53 14.73
N LEU A 149 -6.06 -13.52 15.58
CA LEU A 149 -5.34 -12.26 15.48
C LEU A 149 -3.83 -12.45 15.74
N ARG A 150 -3.44 -13.22 16.77
CA ARG A 150 -2.03 -13.54 17.06
C ARG A 150 -1.37 -14.26 15.88
N ARG A 151 -2.05 -15.25 15.29
CA ARG A 151 -1.53 -15.95 14.09
C ARG A 151 -1.37 -15.00 12.91
N SER A 152 -2.30 -14.07 12.71
CA SER A 152 -2.20 -13.07 11.64
C SER A 152 -1.02 -12.11 11.82
N ILE A 153 -0.70 -11.74 13.06
CA ILE A 153 0.46 -10.91 13.40
C ILE A 153 1.76 -11.69 13.18
N GLU A 154 1.82 -12.96 13.60
CA GLU A 154 3.00 -13.83 13.40
C GLU A 154 3.31 -14.02 11.92
N LEU A 155 2.30 -14.30 11.09
CA LEU A 155 2.46 -14.46 9.64
C LEU A 155 2.93 -13.18 8.94
N LYS A 156 2.60 -12.00 9.48
CA LYS A 156 3.07 -10.72 8.93
C LYS A 156 4.50 -10.36 9.35
N ARG A 157 5.05 -11.08 10.34
CA ARG A 157 6.39 -10.86 10.89
C ARG A 157 7.48 -11.64 10.11
N THR A 158 7.12 -12.80 9.57
CA THR A 158 7.96 -13.61 8.66
C THR A 158 7.94 -13.05 7.25
#